data_AF-A0A8J2JI37-F1
#
_entry.id   AF-A0A8J2JI37-F1
#
_cell.length_a   1.000
_cell.length_b   1.000
_cell.length_c   1.000
_cell.angle_alpha   90.00
_cell.angle_beta   90.00
_cell.angle_gamma   90.00
#
_symmetry.space_group_name_H-M   'P 1'
#
loop_
_entity.id
_entity.type
_entity.pdbx_description
1 polymer ?
#
loop_
_entity_poly.entity_id
_entity_poly.type
_entity_poly.pdbx_seq_one_letter_code
_entity_poly.pdbx_strand_id
1 'polypeptide(L)'
;MASTIKLKRSGAPLILDGKFFKISESSECDGKVTAQCVRCSITSSKSGKIKGKMTTTSNFITHLQRVQGKDGIFEEYQRYCKISVDTRHQKKLTDSFPVQSKPNIKTKAESLLVDYVVETMSPLARMDHPAFARLIKEFPSNAAVPSRNTLSQG
;
A
#
# COMPACT_ATOMS: atom_id res chain seq x y z
N MET A 1 39.77 -17.44 0.61
CA MET A 1 39.65 -16.01 0.26
C MET A 1 38.18 -15.71 0.00
N ALA A 2 37.49 -15.04 0.93
CA ALA A 2 36.04 -14.83 0.85
C ALA A 2 35.74 -13.55 0.06
N SER A 3 35.35 -13.72 -1.21
CA SER A 3 34.93 -12.65 -2.10
C SER A 3 33.70 -11.94 -1.54
N THR A 4 33.87 -10.71 -1.05
CA THR A 4 32.77 -9.86 -0.59
C THR A 4 32.15 -9.19 -1.81
N ILE A 5 31.22 -9.89 -2.44
CA ILE A 5 30.50 -9.38 -3.60
C ILE A 5 29.51 -8.32 -3.11
N LYS A 6 29.85 -7.02 -3.25
CA LYS A 6 28.91 -5.90 -3.14
C LYS A 6 27.98 -5.92 -4.36
N LEU A 7 27.09 -6.91 -4.45
CA LEU A 7 26.08 -6.91 -5.51
C LEU A 7 24.94 -5.97 -5.10
N LYS A 8 25.01 -4.72 -5.54
CA LYS A 8 23.84 -3.83 -5.58
C LYS A 8 22.92 -4.37 -6.70
N ARG A 9 22.19 -5.46 -6.42
CA ARG A 9 21.25 -6.06 -7.38
C ARG A 9 20.14 -5.06 -7.68
N SER A 10 20.04 -4.63 -8.93
CA SER A 10 18.89 -3.91 -9.49
C SER A 10 17.65 -4.80 -9.38
N GLY A 11 16.87 -4.65 -8.31
CA GLY A 11 15.73 -5.50 -7.98
C GLY A 11 15.66 -5.98 -6.53
N ALA A 12 16.65 -5.64 -5.69
CA ALA A 12 16.60 -5.95 -4.27
C ALA A 12 15.47 -5.20 -3.54
N PRO A 13 14.76 -5.84 -2.59
CA PRO A 13 13.82 -5.16 -1.72
C PRO A 13 14.49 -4.04 -0.93
N LEU A 14 13.76 -2.96 -0.64
CA LEU A 14 14.32 -1.77 0.03
C LEU A 14 14.98 -2.07 1.36
N ILE A 15 14.45 -3.04 2.12
CA ILE A 15 15.02 -3.42 3.41
C ILE A 15 16.44 -4.00 3.30
N LEU A 16 16.84 -4.47 2.11
CA LEU A 16 18.14 -5.07 1.80
C LEU A 16 19.05 -4.14 0.97
N ASP A 17 18.75 -2.84 0.93
CA ASP A 17 19.50 -1.81 0.20
C ASP A 17 20.87 -1.47 0.82
N GLY A 18 21.16 -2.02 2.00
CA GLY A 18 22.36 -1.74 2.79
C GLY A 18 22.15 -0.74 3.92
N LYS A 19 21.01 -0.04 4.00
CA LYS A 19 20.70 0.91 5.07
C LYS A 19 20.33 0.18 6.37
N PHE A 20 19.45 -0.80 6.28
CA PHE A 20 18.99 -1.58 7.44
C PHE A 20 19.65 -2.96 7.50
N PHE A 21 19.70 -3.64 6.36
CA PHE A 21 20.36 -4.92 6.21
C PHE A 21 21.33 -4.93 5.04
N LYS A 22 22.48 -5.56 5.25
CA LYS A 22 23.51 -5.77 4.24
C LYS A 22 23.56 -7.24 3.84
N ILE A 23 23.36 -7.54 2.56
CA ILE A 23 23.44 -8.90 2.05
C ILE A 23 24.87 -9.43 2.24
N SER A 24 24.98 -10.58 2.89
CA SER A 24 26.26 -11.28 3.11
C SER A 24 26.41 -12.44 2.13
N GLU A 25 25.33 -13.21 1.91
CA GLU A 25 25.32 -14.37 1.02
C GLU A 25 24.01 -14.37 0.23
N SER A 26 24.07 -14.74 -1.05
CA SER A 26 22.88 -14.93 -1.88
C SER A 26 23.04 -16.18 -2.72
N SER A 27 22.10 -17.11 -2.62
CA SER A 27 21.99 -18.25 -3.52
C SER A 27 21.16 -17.85 -4.73
N GLU A 28 21.74 -17.94 -5.92
CA GLU A 28 21.05 -17.64 -7.19
C GLU A 28 20.04 -18.74 -7.56
N CYS A 29 20.28 -19.98 -7.13
CA CYS A 29 19.45 -21.13 -7.48
C CYS A 29 18.10 -21.15 -6.75
N ASP A 30 18.08 -20.79 -5.45
CA ASP A 30 16.87 -20.84 -4.61
C ASP A 30 16.26 -19.47 -4.30
N GLY A 31 16.90 -18.38 -4.73
CA GLY A 31 16.53 -17.01 -4.32
C GLY A 31 16.65 -16.76 -2.81
N LYS A 32 17.35 -17.65 -2.08
CA LYS A 32 17.64 -17.52 -0.65
C LYS A 32 18.73 -16.47 -0.44
N VAL A 33 18.52 -15.59 0.54
CA VAL A 33 19.45 -14.52 0.88
C VAL A 33 19.70 -14.50 2.38
N THR A 34 20.97 -14.42 2.76
CA THR A 34 21.41 -14.15 4.13
C THR A 34 21.86 -12.70 4.21
N ALA A 35 21.21 -11.91 5.05
CA ALA A 35 21.56 -10.52 5.27
C ALA A 35 21.85 -10.23 6.74
N GLN A 36 22.79 -9.34 7.00
CA GLN A 36 23.19 -8.92 8.32
C GLN A 36 22.55 -7.58 8.68
N CYS A 37 21.89 -7.53 9.84
CA CYS A 37 21.37 -6.29 10.40
C CYS A 37 22.55 -5.39 10.82
N VAL A 38 22.59 -4.18 10.26
CA VAL A 38 23.66 -3.21 10.49
C VAL A 38 23.73 -2.79 11.96
N ARG A 39 22.58 -2.70 12.63
CA ARG A 39 22.50 -2.27 14.02
C ARG A 39 22.88 -3.38 14.99
N CYS A 40 22.40 -4.60 14.76
CA CYS A 40 22.83 -5.73 15.57
C CYS A 40 24.33 -6.01 15.46
N SER A 41 24.97 -5.74 14.32
CA SER A 41 26.43 -5.84 14.22
C SER A 41 27.19 -4.82 15.06
N ILE A 42 26.56 -3.70 15.45
CA ILE A 42 27.16 -2.64 16.26
C ILE A 42 26.83 -2.86 17.74
N THR A 43 25.58 -3.17 18.06
CA THR A 43 25.07 -3.15 19.44
C THR A 43 25.19 -4.51 20.15
N SER A 44 25.30 -5.63 19.44
CA SER A 44 25.22 -6.96 20.07
C SER A 44 26.22 -7.95 19.49
N SER A 45 26.91 -8.69 20.37
CA SER A 45 27.84 -9.78 20.00
C SER A 45 27.15 -10.97 19.31
N LYS A 46 25.81 -10.98 19.24
CA LYS A 46 25.04 -11.96 18.45
C LYS A 46 25.06 -11.52 16.99
N SER A 47 25.60 -12.39 16.12
CA SER A 47 25.61 -12.17 14.68
C SER A 47 24.18 -11.97 14.19
N GLY A 48 23.77 -10.73 13.94
CA GLY A 48 22.45 -10.34 13.41
C GLY A 48 22.23 -10.80 11.96
N LYS A 49 22.70 -11.99 11.61
CA LYS A 49 22.52 -12.65 10.31
C LYS A 49 21.14 -13.27 10.26
N ILE A 50 20.34 -12.87 9.29
CA ILE A 50 18.98 -13.34 9.08
C ILE A 50 18.90 -13.95 7.69
N LYS A 51 18.29 -15.13 7.64
CA LYS A 51 18.05 -15.84 6.39
C LYS A 51 16.62 -15.55 5.93
N GLY A 52 16.46 -15.33 4.65
CA GLY A 52 15.18 -15.06 4.01
C GLY A 52 15.22 -15.35 2.52
N LYS A 53 14.21 -14.88 1.80
CA LYS A 53 14.16 -14.93 0.34
C LYS A 53 14.18 -13.51 -0.22
N MET A 54 14.68 -13.35 -1.43
CA MET A 54 14.71 -12.04 -2.08
C MET A 54 13.31 -11.52 -2.45
N THR A 55 12.34 -12.41 -2.58
CA THR A 55 10.93 -12.10 -2.89
C THR A 55 10.07 -11.87 -1.64
N THR A 56 10.51 -12.31 -0.46
CA THR A 56 9.71 -12.26 0.77
C THR A 56 10.54 -11.71 1.91
N THR A 57 10.20 -10.49 2.35
CA THR A 57 11.00 -9.74 3.32
C THR A 57 10.49 -9.82 4.76
N SER A 58 9.44 -10.60 5.03
CA SER A 58 8.77 -10.65 6.34
C SER A 58 9.75 -10.94 7.49
N ASN A 59 10.70 -11.85 7.30
CA ASN A 59 11.70 -12.18 8.32
C ASN A 59 12.54 -10.97 8.77
N PHE A 60 12.92 -10.11 7.81
CA PHE A 60 13.72 -8.91 8.08
C PHE A 60 12.88 -7.83 8.77
N ILE A 61 11.61 -7.68 8.36
CA ILE A 61 10.66 -6.75 8.97
C ILE A 61 10.37 -7.16 10.42
N THR A 62 10.08 -8.44 10.66
CA THR A 62 9.82 -8.98 12.00
C THR A 62 11.02 -8.80 12.93
N HIS A 63 12.25 -8.90 12.39
CA HIS A 63 13.43 -8.60 13.18
C HIS A 63 13.50 -7.13 13.61
N LEU A 64 13.26 -6.18 12.69
CA LEU A 64 13.23 -4.76 13.04
C LEU A 64 12.17 -4.48 14.10
N GLN A 65 10.98 -5.07 13.99
CA GLN A 65 9.91 -4.90 14.97
C GLN A 65 10.28 -5.44 16.35
N ARG A 66 10.82 -6.67 16.43
CA ARG A 66 11.04 -7.35 17.71
C ARG A 66 12.31 -6.92 18.41
N VAL A 67 13.39 -6.71 17.66
CA VAL A 67 14.71 -6.43 18.22
C VAL A 67 14.98 -4.93 18.30
N GLN A 68 14.44 -4.15 17.36
CA GLN A 68 14.74 -2.73 17.22
C GLN A 68 13.49 -1.84 17.38
N GLY A 69 12.35 -2.41 17.79
CA GLY A 69 11.11 -1.67 18.02
C GLY A 69 11.17 -0.71 19.21
N LYS A 70 12.14 -0.88 20.12
CA LYS A 70 12.39 0.07 21.22
C LYS A 70 13.33 1.21 20.83
N ASP A 71 14.13 1.01 19.79
CA ASP A 71 15.20 1.94 19.37
C ASP A 71 14.76 2.88 18.23
N GLY A 72 13.47 2.88 17.86
CA GLY A 72 12.91 3.80 16.85
C GLY A 72 13.26 3.45 15.40
N ILE A 73 13.96 2.33 15.16
CA ILE A 73 14.51 1.97 13.83
C ILE A 73 13.42 1.42 12.92
N PHE A 74 12.41 0.76 13.50
CA PHE A 74 11.28 0.28 12.72
C PHE A 74 10.47 1.45 12.15
N GLU A 75 10.27 2.51 12.93
CA GLU A 75 9.62 3.76 12.52
C GLU A 75 10.46 4.49 11.45
N GLU A 76 11.79 4.45 11.58
CA GLU A 76 12.69 4.99 10.55
C GLU A 76 12.56 4.22 9.23
N TYR A 77 12.49 2.89 9.29
CA TYR A 77 12.24 2.05 8.11
C TYR A 77 10.88 2.36 7.48
N GLN A 78 9.82 2.51 8.28
CA GLN A 78 8.50 2.90 7.77
C GLN A 78 8.52 4.27 7.07
N ARG A 79 9.21 5.27 7.65
CA ARG A 79 9.41 6.58 7.00
C ARG A 79 10.20 6.46 5.71
N TYR A 80 11.26 5.64 5.70
CA TYR A 80 12.08 5.40 4.52
C TYR A 80 11.28 4.76 3.39
N CYS A 81 10.40 3.79 3.70
CA CYS A 81 9.48 3.20 2.73
C CYS A 81 8.52 4.24 2.11
N LYS A 82 8.01 5.20 2.89
CA LYS A 82 7.12 6.26 2.36
C LYS A 82 7.86 7.18 1.38
N ILE A 83 9.02 7.70 1.78
CA ILE A 83 9.84 8.61 0.96
C ILE A 83 10.28 7.96 -0.35
N SER A 84 10.63 6.67 -0.30
CA SER A 84 11.10 5.91 -1.45
C SER A 84 10.00 5.46 -2.43
N VAL A 85 8.73 5.50 -2.00
CA VAL A 85 7.56 5.38 -2.87
C VAL A 85 7.29 6.70 -3.58
N ASP A 86 7.34 7.83 -2.86
CA ASP A 86 7.16 9.16 -3.46
C ASP A 86 8.23 9.50 -4.50
N THR A 87 9.50 9.16 -4.23
CA THR A 87 10.59 9.34 -5.21
C THR A 87 10.53 8.37 -6.39
N ARG A 88 9.87 7.21 -6.25
CA ARG A 88 9.62 6.29 -7.38
C ARG A 88 8.51 6.77 -8.30
N HIS A 89 7.52 7.49 -7.77
CA HIS A 89 6.49 8.14 -8.58
C HIS A 89 7.06 9.27 -9.46
N GLN A 90 8.20 9.88 -9.10
CA GLN A 90 8.86 10.88 -9.95
C GLN A 90 9.79 10.29 -11.02
N LYS A 91 10.22 9.03 -10.94
CA LYS A 91 11.21 8.43 -11.86
C LYS A 91 10.67 7.41 -12.86
N LYS A 92 9.35 7.34 -13.05
CA LYS A 92 8.72 6.55 -14.12
C LYS A 92 7.92 7.43 -15.08
N LEU A 93 8.62 8.35 -15.74
CA LEU A 93 8.20 8.91 -17.03
C LEU A 93 9.07 8.21 -18.09
N THR A 94 8.67 7.00 -18.48
CA THR A 94 9.10 6.20 -19.67
C THR A 94 8.89 4.71 -19.36
N ASP A 95 7.62 4.30 -19.21
CA ASP A 95 7.07 3.17 -19.97
C ASP A 95 5.59 3.06 -19.59
N SER A 96 4.78 3.63 -20.47
CA SER A 96 3.34 3.75 -20.33
C SER A 96 2.67 2.39 -20.56
N PHE A 97 2.45 1.64 -19.49
CA PHE A 97 1.23 0.83 -19.44
C PHE A 97 0.07 1.80 -19.24
N PRO A 98 -0.97 1.80 -20.09
CA PRO A 98 -2.11 2.68 -19.92
C PRO A 98 -2.97 2.15 -18.76
N VAL A 99 -2.51 2.33 -17.53
CA VAL A 99 -3.44 2.43 -16.41
C VAL A 99 -4.06 3.81 -16.58
N GLN A 100 -5.20 3.85 -17.25
CA GLN A 100 -6.11 4.98 -17.19
C GLN A 100 -6.58 5.12 -15.74
N SER A 101 -5.75 5.69 -14.86
CA SER A 101 -6.28 6.37 -13.68
C SER A 101 -6.95 7.62 -14.22
N LYS A 102 -8.20 7.48 -14.67
CA LYS A 102 -9.06 8.64 -14.83
C LYS A 102 -8.97 9.39 -13.50
N PRO A 103 -8.65 10.70 -13.49
CA PRO A 103 -8.77 11.46 -12.26
C PRO A 103 -10.20 11.22 -11.77
N ASN A 104 -10.32 10.73 -10.53
CA ASN A 104 -11.61 10.46 -9.90
C ASN A 104 -12.25 11.81 -9.56
N ILE A 105 -12.59 12.57 -10.60
CA ILE A 105 -13.39 13.78 -10.51
C ILE A 105 -14.80 13.26 -10.27
N LYS A 106 -15.08 12.90 -9.02
CA LYS A 106 -16.44 12.61 -8.59
C LYS A 106 -17.24 13.88 -8.82
N THR A 107 -18.26 13.78 -9.66
CA THR A 107 -19.24 14.85 -9.80
C THR A 107 -19.91 15.09 -8.44
N LYS A 108 -20.42 16.30 -8.22
CA LYS A 108 -21.17 16.61 -6.99
C LYS A 108 -22.31 15.61 -6.74
N ALA A 109 -22.96 15.14 -7.81
CA ALA A 109 -24.01 14.12 -7.74
C ALA A 109 -23.47 12.77 -7.25
N GLU A 110 -22.33 12.30 -7.76
CA GLU A 110 -21.71 11.05 -7.32
C GLU A 110 -21.29 11.11 -5.84
N SER A 111 -20.78 12.25 -5.37
CA SER A 111 -20.46 12.43 -3.95
C SER A 111 -21.72 12.31 -3.07
N LEU A 112 -22.82 12.97 -3.45
CA LEU A 112 -24.08 12.89 -2.71
C LEU A 112 -24.67 11.47 -2.67
N LEU A 113 -24.50 10.69 -3.74
CA LEU A 113 -24.94 9.29 -3.78
C LEU A 113 -24.09 8.41 -2.86
N VAL A 114 -22.77 8.65 -2.80
CA VAL A 114 -21.88 7.96 -1.87
C VAL A 114 -22.24 8.30 -0.43
N ASP A 115 -22.46 9.57 -0.12
CA ASP A 115 -22.84 10.03 1.22
C ASP A 115 -24.16 9.38 1.67
N TYR A 116 -25.18 9.37 0.80
CA TYR A 116 -26.45 8.69 1.06
C TYR A 116 -26.26 7.19 1.38
N VAL A 117 -25.44 6.48 0.60
CA VAL A 117 -25.19 5.05 0.81
C VAL A 117 -24.55 4.79 2.18
N VAL A 118 -23.57 5.62 2.55
CA VAL A 118 -22.85 5.49 3.83
C VAL A 118 -23.76 5.82 5.00
N GLU A 119 -24.49 6.94 4.96
CA GLU A 119 -25.37 7.38 6.04
C GLU A 119 -26.52 6.41 6.29
N THR A 120 -27.09 5.85 5.21
CA THR A 120 -28.23 4.93 5.30
C THR A 120 -27.84 3.47 5.38
N MET A 121 -26.53 3.16 5.34
CA MET A 121 -25.99 1.80 5.24
C MET A 121 -26.67 0.96 4.15
N SER A 122 -26.94 1.60 3.02
CA SER A 122 -27.70 0.98 1.93
C SER A 122 -26.82 0.07 1.07
N PRO A 123 -27.32 -1.10 0.61
CA PRO A 123 -26.57 -1.95 -0.31
C PRO A 123 -26.29 -1.23 -1.63
N LEU A 124 -25.05 -1.32 -2.13
CA LEU A 124 -24.66 -0.70 -3.40
C LEU A 124 -25.51 -1.18 -4.59
N ALA A 125 -25.95 -2.45 -4.58
CA ALA A 125 -26.83 -3.02 -5.60
C ALA A 125 -28.16 -2.27 -5.77
N ARG A 126 -28.58 -1.46 -4.80
CA ARG A 126 -29.76 -0.58 -4.93
C ARG A 126 -29.58 0.45 -6.05
N MET A 127 -28.37 0.93 -6.25
CA MET A 127 -28.03 1.91 -7.28
C MET A 127 -28.21 1.34 -8.69
N ASP A 128 -27.99 0.04 -8.86
CA ASP A 128 -28.14 -0.67 -10.13
C ASP A 128 -29.61 -1.00 -10.45
N HIS A 129 -30.52 -0.80 -9.50
CA HIS A 129 -31.93 -1.15 -9.69
C HIS A 129 -32.59 -0.17 -10.70
N PRO A 130 -33.32 -0.67 -11.71
CA PRO A 130 -33.86 0.18 -12.78
C PRO A 130 -34.85 1.24 -12.28
N ALA A 131 -35.62 0.94 -11.22
CA ALA A 131 -36.52 1.92 -10.61
C ALA A 131 -35.77 3.09 -9.96
N PHE A 132 -34.58 2.83 -9.40
CA PHE A 132 -33.75 3.86 -8.79
C PHE A 132 -33.10 4.77 -9.84
N ALA A 133 -32.61 4.17 -10.94
CA ALA A 133 -32.10 4.95 -12.08
C ALA A 133 -33.18 5.85 -12.70
N ARG A 134 -34.42 5.36 -12.82
CA ARG A 134 -35.57 6.16 -13.25
C ARG A 134 -35.88 7.30 -12.29
N LEU A 135 -35.86 7.04 -10.98
CA LEU A 135 -36.07 8.07 -9.97
C LEU A 135 -35.08 9.22 -10.16
N ILE A 136 -33.77 8.95 -10.24
CA ILE A 136 -32.76 10.01 -10.42
C ILE A 136 -32.96 10.80 -11.72
N LYS A 137 -33.32 10.11 -12.82
CA LYS A 137 -33.48 10.73 -14.14
C LYS A 137 -34.74 11.58 -14.25
N GLU A 138 -35.83 11.14 -13.63
CA GLU A 138 -37.15 11.75 -13.73
C GLU A 138 -37.42 12.77 -12.60
N PHE A 139 -36.60 12.82 -11.54
CA PHE A 139 -36.80 13.75 -10.43
C PHE A 139 -36.45 15.19 -10.84
N PRO A 140 -37.41 16.13 -10.84
CA PRO A 140 -37.13 17.49 -11.27
C PRO A 140 -36.35 18.25 -10.19
N SER A 141 -35.43 19.11 -10.60
CA SER A 141 -34.53 19.85 -9.67
C SER A 141 -35.26 20.77 -8.68
N ASN A 142 -36.51 21.15 -8.99
CA ASN A 142 -37.37 22.01 -8.16
C ASN A 142 -38.52 21.25 -7.49
N ALA A 143 -38.55 19.91 -7.54
CA ALA A 143 -39.57 19.15 -6.81
C ALA A 143 -39.31 19.20 -5.30
N ALA A 144 -40.38 19.39 -4.54
CA ALA A 144 -40.38 19.11 -3.12
C ALA A 144 -40.21 17.60 -2.90
N VAL A 145 -39.34 17.24 -1.95
CA VAL A 145 -39.16 15.83 -1.57
C VAL A 145 -40.45 15.37 -0.88
N PRO A 146 -41.12 14.32 -1.38
CA PRO A 146 -42.35 13.84 -0.79
C PRO A 146 -42.08 13.27 0.61
N SER A 147 -42.99 13.55 1.55
CA SER A 147 -42.92 13.03 2.91
C SER A 147 -43.29 11.54 2.96
N ARG A 148 -42.92 10.88 4.07
CA ARG A 148 -43.34 9.48 4.32
C ARG A 148 -44.86 9.31 4.24
N ASN A 149 -45.62 10.25 4.80
CA ASN A 149 -47.08 10.18 4.85
C ASN A 149 -47.71 10.27 3.46
N THR A 150 -47.11 11.07 2.56
CA THR A 150 -47.58 11.19 1.18
C THR A 150 -47.24 9.95 0.34
N LEU A 151 -46.17 9.23 0.66
CA LEU A 151 -45.76 8.01 -0.04
C LEU A 151 -46.50 6.75 0.46
N SER A 152 -47.05 6.76 1.66
CA SER A 152 -47.79 5.63 2.24
C SER A 152 -49.26 5.55 1.84
N GLN A 153 -49.78 6.55 1.11
CA GLN A 153 -51.18 6.58 0.65
C GLN A 153 -51.36 6.11 -0.81
N GLY A 154 -50.29 5.59 -1.44
CA GLY A 154 -50.33 5.00 -2.77
C GLY A 154 -50.60 3.51 -2.76
#